data_AF-A0A969IA65-F1
#
_entry.id   AF-A0A969IA65-F1
#
_cell.length_a   1.000
_cell.length_b   1.000
_cell.length_c   1.000
_cell.angle_alpha   90.00
_cell.angle_beta   90.00
_cell.angle_gamma   90.00
#
_symmetry.space_group_name_H-M   'P 1'
#
loop_
_entity.id
_entity.type
_entity.pdbx_description
1 polymer ?
#
loop_
_entity_poly.entity_id
_entity_poly.type
_entity_poly.pdbx_seq_one_letter_code
_entity_poly.pdbx_strand_id
1 'polypeptide(L)'
;MVQFERDSYRPEPLKDFVTADEAQARWRSLRAFAEKSGHVLVANGPYRLKQWAPDAVVLEAVREVTYPLGFGTFDRFVNPPRAVIETVRQEKGKITVRADAEMVLKAGRDYKRTKEPLLRTTTHGVRGLLVVSRYLLIGPDDKVLKVDKMHWEEDGQFSIELPERLPSGRYTVVLGIFLDGNSLQPPARVVHFHVGTDGSPG
;
A
#
# COMPACT_ATOMS: atom_id res chain seq x y z
N MET A 1 -14.08 3.98 -36.89
CA MET A 1 -13.60 5.28 -36.37
C MET A 1 -14.41 6.46 -36.89
N VAL A 2 -14.69 6.54 -38.20
CA VAL A 2 -15.52 7.62 -38.80
C VAL A 2 -16.88 7.78 -38.12
N GLN A 3 -17.59 6.68 -37.85
CA GLN A 3 -18.88 6.73 -37.16
C GLN A 3 -18.78 7.33 -35.74
N PHE A 4 -17.77 6.93 -34.97
CA PHE A 4 -17.57 7.42 -33.60
C PHE A 4 -17.16 8.90 -33.55
N GLU A 5 -16.38 9.36 -34.54
CA GLU A 5 -16.08 10.80 -34.68
C GLU A 5 -17.33 11.60 -35.00
N ARG A 6 -18.14 11.14 -35.96
CA ARG A 6 -19.39 11.82 -36.37
C ARG A 6 -20.37 11.93 -35.21
N ASP A 7 -20.51 10.86 -34.44
CA ASP A 7 -21.48 10.77 -33.36
C ASP A 7 -20.96 11.35 -32.03
N SER A 8 -19.71 11.85 -31.99
CA SER A 8 -19.02 12.26 -30.76
C SER A 8 -19.13 11.20 -29.66
N TYR A 9 -18.96 9.93 -30.05
CA TYR A 9 -19.29 8.79 -29.19
C TYR A 9 -18.48 8.82 -27.90
N ARG A 10 -19.20 8.71 -26.78
CA ARG A 10 -18.67 8.59 -25.43
C ARG A 10 -19.40 7.47 -24.71
N PRO A 11 -18.69 6.51 -24.11
CA PRO A 11 -19.30 5.55 -23.19
C PRO A 11 -20.04 6.29 -22.07
N GLU A 12 -21.18 5.75 -21.64
CA GLU A 12 -22.03 6.36 -20.60
C GLU A 12 -21.23 6.86 -19.37
N PRO A 13 -20.30 6.06 -18.78
CA PRO A 13 -19.57 6.48 -17.59
C PRO A 13 -18.63 7.67 -17.79
N LEU A 14 -18.35 8.04 -19.05
CA LEU A 14 -17.40 9.10 -19.40
C LEU A 14 -18.09 10.39 -19.87
N LYS A 15 -19.42 10.40 -20.04
CA LYS A 15 -20.15 11.56 -20.56
C LYS A 15 -20.01 12.81 -19.69
N ASP A 16 -19.89 12.63 -18.37
CA ASP A 16 -19.73 13.73 -17.41
C ASP A 16 -18.29 14.27 -17.31
N PHE A 17 -17.31 13.50 -17.81
CA PHE A 17 -15.89 13.84 -17.72
C PHE A 17 -15.28 14.30 -19.05
N VAL A 18 -15.96 14.03 -20.16
CA VAL A 18 -15.46 14.33 -21.51
C VAL A 18 -16.58 14.98 -22.32
N THR A 19 -16.33 16.18 -22.81
CA THR A 19 -17.27 16.92 -23.65
C THR A 19 -17.42 16.29 -25.05
N ALA A 20 -18.47 16.66 -25.78
CA ALA A 20 -18.73 16.11 -27.12
C ALA A 20 -17.62 16.52 -28.09
N ASP A 21 -17.12 17.74 -27.97
CA ASP A 21 -16.07 18.29 -28.81
C ASP A 21 -14.73 17.61 -28.53
N GLU A 22 -14.39 17.38 -27.25
CA GLU A 22 -13.19 16.61 -26.88
C GLU A 22 -13.25 15.18 -27.41
N ALA A 23 -14.41 14.53 -27.33
CA ALA A 23 -14.58 13.18 -27.87
C ALA A 23 -14.40 13.16 -29.39
N GLN A 24 -15.03 14.09 -30.12
CA GLN A 24 -14.86 14.21 -31.56
C GLN A 24 -13.39 14.46 -31.93
N ALA A 25 -12.71 15.38 -31.24
CA ALA A 25 -11.30 15.66 -31.46
C ALA A 25 -10.42 14.41 -31.24
N ARG A 26 -10.67 13.65 -30.17
CA ARG A 26 -9.95 12.40 -29.88
C ARG A 26 -10.18 11.34 -30.96
N TRP A 27 -11.40 11.16 -31.43
CA TRP A 27 -11.69 10.22 -32.53
C TRP A 27 -11.04 10.65 -33.85
N ARG A 28 -11.03 11.95 -34.15
CA ARG A 28 -10.32 12.51 -35.31
C ARG A 28 -8.81 12.26 -35.22
N SER A 29 -8.21 12.53 -34.06
CA SER A 29 -6.78 12.26 -33.82
C SER A 29 -6.45 10.78 -33.95
N LEU A 30 -7.30 9.89 -33.42
CA LEU A 30 -7.12 8.45 -33.54
C LEU A 30 -7.22 7.98 -34.99
N ARG A 31 -8.16 8.53 -35.77
CA ARG A 31 -8.28 8.26 -37.20
C ARG A 31 -7.03 8.71 -37.96
N ALA A 32 -6.58 9.94 -37.75
CA ALA A 32 -5.36 10.46 -38.39
C ALA A 32 -4.13 9.61 -38.04
N PHE A 33 -4.04 9.14 -36.78
CA PHE A 33 -3.01 8.19 -36.37
C PHE A 33 -3.12 6.86 -37.13
N ALA A 34 -4.32 6.27 -37.19
CA ALA A 34 -4.55 5.01 -37.89
C ALA A 34 -4.21 5.10 -39.39
N GLU A 35 -4.58 6.20 -40.04
CA GLU A 35 -4.26 6.47 -41.45
C GLU A 35 -2.74 6.60 -41.67
N LYS A 36 -2.04 7.29 -40.76
CA LYS A 36 -0.58 7.44 -40.81
C LYS A 36 0.17 6.14 -40.51
N SER A 37 -0.31 5.37 -39.55
CA SER A 37 0.39 4.18 -39.02
C SER A 37 -0.03 2.88 -39.72
N GLY A 38 -1.17 2.86 -40.41
CA GLY A 38 -1.75 1.66 -41.03
C GLY A 38 -2.32 0.64 -40.03
N HIS A 39 -2.29 0.95 -38.73
CA HIS A 39 -2.78 0.08 -37.66
C HIS A 39 -3.08 0.89 -36.40
N VAL A 40 -3.78 0.25 -35.45
CA VAL A 40 -4.05 0.81 -34.12
C VAL A 40 -3.82 -0.28 -33.08
N LEU A 41 -3.06 0.05 -32.03
CA LEU A 41 -2.84 -0.80 -30.87
C LEU A 41 -3.48 -0.14 -29.65
N VAL A 42 -4.49 -0.78 -29.07
CA VAL A 42 -5.06 -0.39 -27.78
C VAL A 42 -4.33 -1.18 -26.70
N ALA A 43 -3.47 -0.52 -25.93
CA ALA A 43 -2.69 -1.15 -24.88
C ALA A 43 -2.71 -0.32 -23.59
N ASN A 44 -2.60 -1.01 -22.46
CA ASN A 44 -2.43 -0.38 -21.15
C ASN A 44 -0.94 -0.11 -20.91
N GLY A 45 -0.43 0.98 -21.45
CA GLY A 45 0.97 1.40 -21.30
C GLY A 45 1.54 2.02 -22.56
N PRO A 46 2.79 2.50 -22.52
CA PRO A 46 3.40 3.25 -23.61
C PRO A 46 3.97 2.27 -24.64
N TYR A 47 3.15 1.44 -25.26
CA TYR A 47 3.61 0.44 -26.22
C TYR A 47 3.41 0.89 -27.66
N ARG A 48 4.38 0.63 -28.53
CA ARG A 48 4.24 0.73 -29.99
C ARG A 48 4.37 -0.65 -30.61
N LEU A 49 3.60 -0.92 -31.66
CA LEU A 49 3.80 -2.13 -32.46
C LEU A 49 5.16 -2.02 -33.17
N LYS A 50 6.07 -2.95 -32.89
CA LYS A 50 7.39 -3.01 -33.51
C LYS A 50 7.42 -3.99 -34.69
N GLN A 51 6.78 -5.14 -34.51
CA GLN A 51 6.72 -6.18 -35.53
C GLN A 51 5.43 -6.99 -35.38
N TRP A 52 4.91 -7.45 -36.52
CA TRP A 52 3.75 -8.33 -36.61
C TRP A 52 4.06 -9.50 -37.54
N ALA A 53 3.76 -10.72 -37.08
CA ALA A 53 3.76 -11.97 -37.84
C ALA A 53 2.49 -12.78 -37.50
N PRO A 54 2.09 -13.79 -38.30
CA PRO A 54 0.90 -14.59 -38.01
C PRO A 54 0.88 -15.26 -36.63
N ASP A 55 2.06 -15.57 -36.08
CA ASP A 55 2.26 -16.30 -34.82
C ASP A 55 2.92 -15.44 -33.71
N ALA A 56 3.32 -14.20 -34.01
CA ALA A 56 4.02 -13.35 -33.06
C ALA A 56 3.73 -11.86 -33.26
N VAL A 57 3.51 -11.16 -32.14
CA VAL A 57 3.42 -9.70 -32.09
C VAL A 57 4.48 -9.18 -31.14
N VAL A 58 5.37 -8.32 -31.63
CA VAL A 58 6.41 -7.69 -30.81
C VAL A 58 6.01 -6.25 -30.53
N LEU A 59 5.87 -5.93 -29.25
CA LEU A 59 5.60 -4.59 -28.76
C LEU A 59 6.87 -3.97 -28.18
N GLU A 60 7.13 -2.72 -28.52
CA GLU A 60 8.22 -1.94 -27.93
C GLU A 60 7.66 -1.00 -26.87
N ALA A 61 8.22 -1.05 -25.66
CA ALA A 61 7.92 -0.06 -24.64
C ALA A 61 8.62 1.26 -25.00
N VAL A 62 7.84 2.29 -25.28
CA VAL A 62 8.27 3.67 -25.44
C VAL A 62 8.72 4.21 -24.09
N ARG A 63 9.94 4.72 -24.03
CA ARG A 63 10.59 5.25 -22.83
C ARG A 63 10.98 6.71 -23.06
N GLU A 64 10.00 7.53 -23.41
CA GLU A 64 10.20 8.97 -23.58
C GLU A 64 10.29 9.63 -22.19
N VAL A 65 11.17 10.63 -22.04
CA VAL A 65 11.38 11.37 -20.77
C VAL A 65 10.10 12.06 -20.28
N THR A 66 9.18 12.36 -21.19
CA THR A 66 7.86 12.96 -20.92
C THR A 66 6.84 11.95 -20.39
N TYR A 67 7.13 10.65 -20.39
CA TYR A 67 6.20 9.64 -19.89
C TYR A 67 6.11 9.70 -18.35
N PRO A 68 4.91 9.86 -17.77
CA PRO A 68 4.76 10.16 -16.34
C PRO A 68 5.15 8.99 -15.42
N LEU A 69 5.26 7.77 -15.94
CA LEU A 69 5.69 6.59 -15.19
C LEU A 69 7.12 6.24 -15.60
N GLY A 70 8.08 6.97 -15.03
CA GLY A 70 9.51 6.74 -15.24
C GLY A 70 10.02 5.42 -14.65
N PHE A 71 11.32 5.16 -14.84
CA PHE A 71 11.96 4.01 -14.18
C PHE A 71 11.76 4.06 -12.67
N GLY A 72 11.37 2.93 -12.09
CA GLY A 72 11.23 2.78 -10.65
C GLY A 72 9.91 3.30 -10.07
N THR A 73 8.96 3.78 -10.89
CA THR A 73 7.64 4.24 -10.38
C THR A 73 6.92 3.18 -9.54
N PHE A 74 7.11 1.90 -9.86
CA PHE A 74 6.51 0.78 -9.13
C PHE A 74 7.49 0.00 -8.25
N ASP A 75 8.76 0.41 -8.15
CA ASP A 75 9.78 -0.36 -7.42
C ASP A 75 9.42 -0.55 -5.93
N ARG A 76 8.63 0.37 -5.34
CA ARG A 76 8.12 0.25 -3.97
C ARG A 76 7.24 -0.98 -3.74
N PHE A 77 6.57 -1.47 -4.78
CA PHE A 77 5.70 -2.66 -4.68
C PHE A 77 6.47 -3.96 -4.89
N VAL A 78 7.67 -3.89 -5.48
CA VAL A 78 8.53 -5.05 -5.68
C VAL A 78 9.15 -5.49 -4.36
N ASN A 79 9.61 -4.52 -3.56
CA ASN A 79 10.16 -4.76 -2.23
C ASN A 79 9.44 -3.87 -1.21
N PRO A 80 8.21 -4.25 -0.81
CA PRO A 80 7.43 -3.43 0.11
C PRO A 80 8.11 -3.32 1.47
N PRO A 81 8.05 -2.15 2.12
CA PRO A 81 8.53 -2.01 3.49
C PRO A 81 7.77 -2.97 4.41
N ARG A 82 8.44 -3.42 5.47
CA ARG A 82 7.81 -4.22 6.55
C ARG A 82 8.17 -3.62 7.90
N ALA A 83 7.21 -3.60 8.82
CA ALA A 83 7.52 -3.26 10.19
C ALA A 83 8.23 -4.44 10.87
N VAL A 84 8.99 -4.15 11.92
CA VAL A 84 9.59 -5.14 12.82
C VAL A 84 9.35 -4.66 14.24
N ILE A 85 8.64 -5.44 15.05
CA ILE A 85 8.35 -5.07 16.45
C ILE A 85 9.56 -5.40 17.33
N GLU A 86 10.36 -4.38 17.66
CA GLU A 86 11.58 -4.53 18.47
C GLU A 86 11.23 -4.79 19.93
N THR A 87 10.44 -3.89 20.53
CA THR A 87 10.15 -3.94 21.95
C THR A 87 8.66 -3.86 22.20
N VAL A 88 8.21 -4.66 23.17
CA VAL A 88 6.88 -4.56 23.74
C VAL A 88 7.06 -4.51 25.24
N ARG A 89 6.46 -3.51 25.88
CA ARG A 89 6.42 -3.38 27.34
C ARG A 89 4.97 -3.34 27.76
N GLN A 90 4.64 -4.15 28.75
CA GLN A 90 3.35 -4.09 29.41
C GLN A 90 3.59 -3.54 30.81
N GLU A 91 2.80 -2.51 31.15
CA GLU A 91 2.77 -1.84 32.43
C GLU A 91 1.30 -1.76 32.87
N LYS A 92 1.05 -1.26 34.08
CA LYS A 92 -0.30 -1.26 34.66
C LYS A 92 -1.27 -0.49 33.76
N GLY A 93 -2.18 -1.21 33.11
CA GLY A 93 -3.21 -0.66 32.24
C GLY A 93 -2.73 -0.24 30.84
N LYS A 94 -1.44 -0.42 30.50
CA LYS A 94 -0.89 0.09 29.23
C LYS A 94 0.07 -0.91 28.59
N ILE A 95 -0.03 -1.05 27.27
CA ILE A 95 0.99 -1.73 26.47
C ILE A 95 1.64 -0.69 25.56
N THR A 96 2.96 -0.67 25.53
CA THR A 96 3.74 0.16 24.62
C THR A 96 4.61 -0.68 23.71
N VAL A 97 4.77 -0.23 22.47
CA VAL A 97 5.44 -0.97 21.40
C VAL A 97 6.36 -0.01 20.65
N ARG A 98 7.62 -0.40 20.44
CA ARG A 98 8.49 0.26 19.44
C ARG A 98 8.74 -0.70 18.29
N ALA A 99 8.75 -0.12 17.09
CA ALA A 99 9.00 -0.85 15.87
C ALA A 99 9.98 -0.11 14.98
N ASP A 100 10.65 -0.87 14.13
CA ASP A 100 11.47 -0.36 13.04
C ASP A 100 10.78 -0.63 11.70
N ALA A 101 11.08 0.20 10.69
CA ALA A 101 10.79 -0.08 9.30
C ALA A 101 12.01 -0.77 8.67
N GLU A 102 11.83 -2.00 8.21
CA GLU A 102 12.79 -2.67 7.35
C GLU A 102 12.41 -2.43 5.89
N MET A 103 13.37 -1.91 5.13
CA MET A 103 13.17 -1.44 3.76
C MET A 103 14.28 -1.96 2.86
N VAL A 104 14.01 -2.03 1.56
CA VAL A 104 15.03 -2.25 0.54
C VAL A 104 15.21 -0.97 -0.25
N LEU A 105 16.44 -0.47 -0.26
CA LEU A 105 16.89 0.65 -1.08
C LEU A 105 17.61 0.11 -2.30
N LYS A 106 17.22 0.58 -3.48
CA LYS A 106 17.85 0.23 -4.75
C LYS A 106 18.69 1.39 -5.24
N ALA A 107 19.98 1.15 -5.46
CA ALA A 107 20.90 2.10 -6.06
C ALA A 107 21.47 1.47 -7.33
N GLY A 108 20.92 1.83 -8.50
CA GLY A 108 21.27 1.18 -9.76
C GLY A 108 20.87 -0.29 -9.78
N ARG A 109 21.87 -1.19 -9.84
CA ARG A 109 21.68 -2.66 -9.79
C ARG A 109 21.87 -3.26 -8.40
N ASP A 110 22.26 -2.44 -7.43
CA ASP A 110 22.51 -2.88 -6.06
C ASP A 110 21.28 -2.71 -5.18
N TYR A 111 21.08 -3.67 -4.29
CA TYR A 111 20.00 -3.67 -3.30
C TYR A 111 20.61 -3.69 -1.91
N LYS A 112 20.23 -2.74 -1.08
CA LYS A 112 20.62 -2.68 0.32
C LYS A 112 19.39 -2.74 1.20
N ARG A 113 19.39 -3.68 2.13
CA ARG A 113 18.38 -3.72 3.20
C ARG A 113 18.77 -2.72 4.28
N THR A 114 17.85 -1.84 4.65
CA THR A 114 18.01 -0.92 5.77
C THR A 114 16.94 -1.20 6.81
N LYS A 115 17.24 -0.82 8.05
CA LYS A 115 16.34 -0.93 9.18
C LYS A 115 16.48 0.36 9.97
N GLU A 116 15.37 1.08 10.11
CA GLU A 116 15.33 2.41 10.71
C GLU A 116 14.16 2.49 11.71
N PRO A 117 14.27 3.26 12.80
CA PRO A 117 13.15 3.47 13.71
C PRO A 117 11.88 3.94 12.96
N LEU A 118 10.72 3.37 13.29
CA LEU A 118 9.45 3.76 12.69
C LEU A 118 8.89 5.01 13.38
N LEU A 119 9.30 6.17 12.88
CA LEU A 119 8.83 7.49 13.30
C LEU A 119 7.79 8.02 12.32
N ARG A 120 7.02 9.04 12.72
CA ARG A 120 6.06 9.74 11.83
C ARG A 120 6.72 10.36 10.61
N THR A 121 8.02 10.61 10.69
CA THR A 121 8.86 11.19 9.63
C THR A 121 9.64 10.15 8.83
N THR A 122 9.52 8.86 9.15
CA THR A 122 10.24 7.81 8.42
C THR A 122 9.71 7.70 6.99
N THR A 123 10.64 7.61 6.04
CA THR A 123 10.33 7.61 4.60
C THR A 123 10.93 6.39 3.91
N HIS A 124 10.26 5.93 2.85
CA HIS A 124 10.83 5.01 1.87
C HIS A 124 11.21 5.79 0.61
N GLY A 125 12.50 6.12 0.50
CA GLY A 125 12.97 7.06 -0.52
C GLY A 125 12.48 8.48 -0.23
N VAL A 126 11.66 9.04 -1.13
CA VAL A 126 11.10 10.40 -0.99
C VAL A 126 9.65 10.40 -0.49
N ARG A 127 9.11 9.24 -0.11
CA ARG A 127 7.71 9.08 0.27
C ARG A 127 7.57 8.70 1.73
N GLY A 128 6.63 9.31 2.44
CA GLY A 128 6.22 8.85 3.76
C GLY A 128 5.60 7.45 3.69
N LEU A 129 5.70 6.72 4.80
CA LEU A 129 5.09 5.40 4.95
C LEU A 129 3.62 5.52 5.35
N LEU A 130 2.75 4.76 4.69
CA LEU A 130 1.39 4.54 5.19
C LEU A 130 1.46 3.49 6.30
N VAL A 131 1.23 3.91 7.54
CA VAL A 131 1.27 3.03 8.71
C VAL A 131 -0.15 2.67 9.15
N VAL A 132 -0.41 1.38 9.30
CA VAL A 132 -1.63 0.87 9.94
C VAL A 132 -1.22 -0.02 11.11
N SER A 133 -1.66 0.36 12.31
CA SER A 133 -1.48 -0.42 13.53
C SER A 133 -2.80 -1.06 13.95
N ARG A 134 -2.75 -2.31 14.41
CA ARG A 134 -3.92 -3.04 14.93
C ARG A 134 -3.52 -3.87 16.15
N TYR A 135 -4.47 -4.05 17.06
CA TYR A 135 -4.37 -5.07 18.09
C TYR A 135 -5.67 -5.84 18.27
N LEU A 136 -5.54 -7.06 18.80
CA LEU A 136 -6.61 -7.94 19.22
C LEU A 136 -6.39 -8.28 20.70
N LEU A 137 -7.34 -7.94 21.57
CA LEU A 137 -7.35 -8.35 22.98
C LEU A 137 -8.26 -9.56 23.14
N ILE A 138 -7.71 -10.64 23.66
CA ILE A 138 -8.37 -11.92 23.90
C ILE A 138 -8.41 -12.16 25.42
N GLY A 139 -9.61 -12.48 25.92
CA GLY A 139 -9.87 -12.77 27.32
C GLY A 139 -9.45 -14.18 27.75
N PRO A 140 -9.59 -14.50 29.05
CA PRO A 140 -9.23 -15.80 29.60
C PRO A 140 -10.07 -16.98 29.07
N ASP A 141 -11.24 -16.70 28.51
CA ASP A 141 -12.15 -17.66 27.88
C ASP A 141 -11.94 -17.77 26.36
N ASP A 142 -10.78 -17.31 25.87
CA ASP A 142 -10.39 -17.25 24.46
C ASP A 142 -11.33 -16.41 23.57
N LYS A 143 -12.21 -15.59 24.17
CA LYS A 143 -13.05 -14.66 23.42
C LYS A 143 -12.33 -13.36 23.14
N VAL A 144 -12.62 -12.81 21.95
CA VAL A 144 -12.18 -11.48 21.58
C VAL A 144 -12.95 -10.44 22.38
N LEU A 145 -12.23 -9.68 23.20
CA LEU A 145 -12.78 -8.58 24.00
C LEU A 145 -12.70 -7.24 23.26
N LYS A 146 -11.66 -7.03 22.45
CA LYS A 146 -11.48 -5.79 21.70
C LYS A 146 -10.63 -5.97 20.43
N VAL A 147 -11.01 -5.27 19.38
CA VAL A 147 -10.23 -5.09 18.15
C VAL A 147 -10.13 -3.59 17.89
N ASP A 148 -8.93 -3.04 17.82
CA ASP A 148 -8.76 -1.60 17.61
C ASP A 148 -7.40 -1.26 16.97
N LYS A 149 -7.15 0.03 16.75
CA LYS A 149 -5.84 0.56 16.37
C LYS A 149 -5.01 0.85 17.61
N MET A 150 -3.69 0.70 17.50
CA MET A 150 -2.77 1.25 18.50
C MET A 150 -2.63 2.76 18.25
N HIS A 151 -2.58 3.57 19.29
CA HIS A 151 -2.29 4.99 19.15
C HIS A 151 -0.82 5.18 18.78
N TRP A 152 -0.51 5.99 17.77
CA TRP A 152 0.86 6.23 17.34
C TRP A 152 1.31 7.59 17.87
N GLU A 153 2.16 7.57 18.88
CA GLU A 153 2.67 8.76 19.56
C GLU A 153 3.61 9.58 18.66
N GLU A 154 3.90 10.82 19.05
CA GLU A 154 4.81 11.70 18.30
C GLU A 154 6.26 11.18 18.28
N ASP A 155 6.68 10.48 19.34
CA ASP A 155 8.04 9.92 19.48
C ASP A 155 8.24 8.58 18.75
N GLY A 156 7.23 8.15 17.99
CA GLY A 156 7.22 6.90 17.22
C GLY A 156 6.78 5.67 18.01
N GLN A 157 6.49 5.77 19.30
CA GLN A 157 5.95 4.67 20.09
C GLN A 157 4.49 4.39 19.71
N PHE A 158 4.08 3.13 19.75
CA PHE A 158 2.66 2.75 19.68
C PHE A 158 2.16 2.40 21.08
N SER A 159 0.98 2.87 21.43
CA SER A 159 0.37 2.63 22.74
C SER A 159 -1.02 2.00 22.63
N ILE A 160 -1.34 1.17 23.62
CA ILE A 160 -2.65 0.58 23.83
C ILE A 160 -3.01 0.84 25.29
N GLU A 161 -4.08 1.60 25.50
CA GLU A 161 -4.71 1.70 26.82
C GLU A 161 -5.65 0.49 27.00
N LEU A 162 -5.35 -0.34 28.00
CA LEU A 162 -6.17 -1.49 28.36
C LEU A 162 -7.41 -1.02 29.14
N PRO A 163 -8.53 -1.77 29.08
CA PRO A 163 -9.69 -1.46 29.90
C PRO A 163 -9.35 -1.38 31.39
N GLU A 164 -9.88 -0.36 32.09
CA GLU A 164 -9.61 -0.15 33.52
C GLU A 164 -10.02 -1.34 34.40
N ARG A 165 -11.04 -2.09 33.96
CA ARG A 165 -11.56 -3.26 34.68
C ARG A 165 -11.52 -4.46 33.77
N LEU A 166 -10.46 -5.25 33.92
CA LEU A 166 -10.37 -6.58 33.36
C LEU A 166 -10.63 -7.60 34.49
N PRO A 167 -11.52 -8.58 34.29
CA PRO A 167 -11.64 -9.71 35.21
C PRO A 167 -10.30 -10.39 35.46
N SER A 168 -10.12 -11.04 36.61
CA SER A 168 -8.92 -11.80 36.85
C SER A 168 -8.77 -12.94 35.84
N GLY A 169 -7.54 -13.22 35.43
CA GLY A 169 -7.24 -14.26 34.45
C GLY A 169 -6.11 -13.92 33.49
N ARG A 170 -5.82 -14.85 32.59
CA ARG A 170 -4.77 -14.72 31.58
C ARG A 170 -5.35 -14.10 30.31
N TYR A 171 -4.71 -13.06 29.82
CA TYR A 171 -5.09 -12.37 28.60
C TYR A 171 -4.02 -12.53 27.53
N THR A 172 -4.45 -12.45 26.28
CA THR A 172 -3.56 -12.45 25.12
C THR A 172 -3.80 -11.20 24.28
N VAL A 173 -2.73 -10.51 23.90
CA VAL A 173 -2.78 -9.41 22.93
C VAL A 173 -2.00 -9.81 21.69
N VAL A 174 -2.65 -9.79 20.53
CA VAL A 174 -1.99 -9.94 19.23
C VAL A 174 -1.80 -8.54 18.64
N LEU A 175 -0.56 -8.19 18.36
CA LEU A 175 -0.14 -6.89 17.82
C LEU A 175 0.20 -7.04 16.34
N GLY A 176 -0.20 -6.09 15.51
CA GLY A 176 0.18 -6.04 14.09
C GLY A 176 0.46 -4.61 13.61
N ILE A 177 1.56 -4.43 12.88
CA ILE A 177 1.92 -3.17 12.23
C ILE A 177 2.16 -3.44 10.74
N PHE A 178 1.45 -2.72 9.88
CA PHE A 178 1.46 -2.86 8.44
C PHE A 178 1.99 -1.57 7.81
N LEU A 179 2.90 -1.71 6.85
CA LEU A 179 3.47 -0.58 6.11
C LEU A 179 3.03 -0.67 4.65
N ASP A 180 2.57 0.45 4.07
CA ASP A 180 2.18 0.59 2.67
C ASP A 180 1.19 -0.48 2.16
N GLY A 181 0.31 -0.95 3.06
CA GLY A 181 -0.68 -1.98 2.74
C GLY A 181 -0.12 -3.39 2.58
N ASN A 182 1.15 -3.62 2.93
CA ASN A 182 1.75 -4.94 2.91
C ASN A 182 1.17 -5.83 4.03
N SER A 183 0.27 -6.73 3.65
CA SER A 183 -0.38 -7.70 4.53
C SER A 183 0.08 -9.15 4.30
N LEU A 184 1.09 -9.38 3.46
CA LEU A 184 1.50 -10.73 3.07
C LEU A 184 2.11 -11.51 4.25
N GLN A 185 2.92 -10.82 5.08
CA GLN A 185 3.51 -11.36 6.31
C GLN A 185 3.66 -10.21 7.33
N PRO A 186 2.58 -9.78 7.98
CA PRO A 186 2.69 -8.72 8.97
C PRO A 186 3.53 -9.23 10.16
N PRO A 187 4.42 -8.40 10.73
CA PRO A 187 5.01 -8.69 12.03
C PRO A 187 3.89 -8.81 13.07
N ALA A 188 3.50 -10.03 13.39
CA ALA A 188 2.58 -10.33 14.45
C ALA A 188 3.38 -10.65 15.71
N ARG A 189 3.10 -9.95 16.81
CA ARG A 189 3.68 -10.28 18.12
C ARG A 189 2.56 -10.59 19.09
N VAL A 190 2.71 -11.72 19.78
CA VAL A 190 1.77 -12.16 20.80
C VAL A 190 2.33 -11.80 22.17
N VAL A 191 1.52 -11.15 22.99
CA VAL A 191 1.84 -10.76 24.36
C VAL A 191 0.86 -11.46 25.27
N HIS A 192 1.35 -12.08 26.33
CA HIS A 192 0.50 -12.65 27.38
C HIS A 192 0.70 -11.85 28.65
N PHE A 193 -0.39 -11.55 29.35
CA PHE A 193 -0.35 -10.90 30.67
C PHE A 193 -1.43 -11.47 31.59
N HIS A 194 -1.27 -11.28 32.90
CA HIS A 194 -2.21 -11.77 33.89
C HIS A 194 -2.81 -10.59 34.68
N VAL A 195 -4.11 -10.66 34.95
CA VAL A 195 -4.79 -9.72 35.84
C VAL A 195 -5.12 -10.45 37.14
N GLY A 196 -4.61 -9.93 38.26
CA GLY A 196 -4.88 -10.48 39.59
C GLY A 196 -6.29 -10.14 40.09
N THR A 197 -6.68 -10.72 41.23
CA THR A 197 -8.01 -10.56 41.85
C THR A 197 -8.35 -9.12 42.28
N ASP A 198 -7.36 -8.23 42.39
CA ASP A 198 -7.56 -6.80 42.75
C ASP A 198 -7.66 -5.86 41.53
N GLY A 199 -8.14 -6.37 40.39
CA GLY A 199 -8.40 -5.56 39.18
C GLY A 199 -7.17 -4.84 38.63
N SER A 200 -5.96 -5.23 39.04
CA SER A 200 -4.70 -4.61 38.67
C SER A 200 -3.85 -5.64 37.90
N PRO A 201 -3.47 -5.38 36.65
CA PRO A 201 -2.51 -6.20 35.92
C PRO A 201 -1.11 -6.03 36.51
N GLY A 202 -0.44 -7.15 36.77
CA GLY A 202 0.96 -7.23 37.20
C GLY A 202 1.78 -8.06 36.22
#